data_AF-A0A3D5KEX2-F1
#
_entry.id   AF-A0A3D5KEX2-F1
#
_cell.length_a   1.000
_cell.length_b   1.000
_cell.length_c   1.000
_cell.angle_alpha   90.00
_cell.angle_beta   90.00
_cell.angle_gamma   90.00
#
_symmetry.space_group_name_H-M   'P 1'
#
loop_
_entity.id
_entity.type
_entity.pdbx_description
1 polymer ?
#
loop_
_entity_poly.entity_id
_entity_poly.type
_entity_poly.pdbx_seq_one_letter_code
_entity_poly.pdbx_strand_id
1 'polypeptide(L)'
;MKKLISSIFLTLFATLTPLNLADAVTFKENPENEFTSQLKEKRVLINEKVKDNKTIQTSINKKSKEASDLYMLVFSGPIPPSDEDRKKVEMMEMDLGTIAEQIALTEKAIARRVKAVNLSLKNQDYNQALSGYDIIVDLMGKQHSNLKKQEETLTKYINFLQSLRHK
;
A
#
# COMPACT_ATOMS: atom_id res chain seq x y z
N MET A 1 -0.57 -15.87 -25.84
CA MET A 1 -1.79 -15.31 -25.20
C MET A 1 -1.47 -15.17 -23.71
N LYS A 2 -1.53 -14.04 -23.00
CA LYS A 2 -2.19 -12.73 -23.13
C LYS A 2 -1.27 -11.63 -22.57
N LYS A 3 -1.42 -10.41 -23.09
CA LYS A 3 -0.86 -9.14 -22.58
C LYS A 3 -1.66 -8.65 -21.35
N LEU A 4 -1.09 -7.65 -20.66
CA LEU A 4 -1.69 -6.76 -19.63
C LEU A 4 -1.75 -7.44 -18.26
N ILE A 5 -1.11 -6.92 -17.19
CA ILE A 5 -1.44 -5.73 -16.39
C ILE A 5 -0.16 -5.46 -15.56
N SER A 6 0.45 -4.29 -15.51
CA SER A 6 0.05 -3.25 -14.55
C SER A 6 0.81 -1.95 -14.85
N SER A 7 0.30 -1.18 -15.79
CA SER A 7 0.59 0.25 -15.90
C SER A 7 -0.61 0.98 -15.30
N ILE A 8 -0.67 1.03 -13.96
CA ILE A 8 -1.71 1.80 -13.25
C ILE A 8 -1.02 2.86 -12.39
N PHE A 9 -1.07 4.08 -12.95
CA PHE A 9 -1.24 5.37 -12.28
C PHE A 9 -0.05 6.00 -11.54
N LEU A 10 0.86 6.57 -12.34
CA LEU A 10 1.73 7.69 -11.95
C LEU A 10 1.09 9.05 -12.27
N THR A 11 -0.20 9.26 -11.96
CA THR A 11 -0.91 10.54 -12.23
C THR A 11 -1.53 11.19 -11.00
N LEU A 12 -1.29 10.66 -9.79
CA LEU A 12 -1.76 11.31 -8.56
C LEU A 12 -0.93 12.53 -8.12
N PHE A 13 0.21 12.80 -8.78
CA PHE A 13 1.17 13.80 -8.33
C PHE A 13 0.84 15.25 -8.73
N ALA A 14 -0.08 15.48 -9.66
CA ALA A 14 -0.34 16.84 -10.18
C ALA A 14 -1.42 17.63 -9.39
N THR A 15 -2.14 17.01 -8.44
CA THR A 15 -3.31 17.66 -7.82
C THR A 15 -3.14 18.01 -6.34
N LEU A 16 -1.93 17.91 -5.78
CA LEU A 16 -1.70 18.11 -4.34
C LEU A 16 -0.78 19.30 -3.99
N THR A 17 -0.27 20.03 -4.96
CA THR A 17 0.56 21.22 -4.73
C THR A 17 -0.20 22.50 -5.07
N PRO A 18 -0.65 23.29 -4.08
CA PRO A 18 -0.96 24.69 -4.34
C PRO A 18 0.34 25.46 -4.60
N LEU A 19 0.32 26.27 -5.66
CA LEU A 19 1.33 27.27 -6.00
C LEU A 19 1.56 28.20 -4.79
N ASN A 20 2.83 28.43 -4.45
CA ASN A 20 3.21 29.48 -3.50
C ASN A 20 2.72 30.83 -4.04
N LEU A 21 1.83 31.48 -3.31
CA LEU A 21 1.65 32.92 -3.37
C LEU A 21 1.86 33.44 -1.95
N ALA A 22 3.00 34.11 -1.78
CA ALA A 22 3.27 34.91 -0.60
C ALA A 22 2.32 36.12 -0.61
N ASP A 23 1.68 36.38 0.52
CA ASP A 23 1.70 37.72 1.11
C ASP A 23 1.39 37.64 2.60
N ALA A 24 2.28 38.24 3.38
CA ALA A 24 2.20 38.35 4.83
C ALA A 24 1.42 39.62 5.18
N VAL A 25 0.11 39.51 5.46
CA VAL A 25 -0.67 40.61 6.04
C VAL A 25 -1.73 40.08 7.03
N THR A 26 -1.58 40.53 8.28
CA THR A 26 -2.57 40.63 9.37
C THR A 26 -3.14 39.35 10.01
N PHE A 27 -2.69 39.15 11.25
CA PHE A 27 -3.22 38.26 12.27
C PHE A 27 -4.63 38.71 12.70
N LYS A 28 -5.65 38.21 12.00
CA LYS A 28 -6.98 37.97 12.58
C LYS A 28 -7.12 36.45 12.70
N GLU A 29 -7.62 35.97 13.84
CA GLU A 29 -8.07 34.59 13.99
C GLU A 29 -9.20 34.34 12.98
N ASN A 30 -8.81 33.96 11.77
CA ASN A 30 -9.70 33.54 10.72
C ASN A 30 -9.79 32.02 10.89
N PRO A 31 -10.97 31.43 11.17
CA PRO A 31 -11.10 29.98 11.34
C PRO A 31 -10.55 29.18 10.15
N GLU A 32 -10.53 29.78 8.96
CA GLU A 32 -9.88 29.23 7.76
C GLU A 32 -8.37 29.00 7.92
N ASN A 33 -7.66 29.83 8.68
CA ASN A 33 -6.23 29.66 8.97
C ASN A 33 -5.98 28.44 9.86
N GLU A 34 -6.89 28.19 10.83
CA GLU A 34 -6.82 27.02 11.71
C GLU A 34 -7.06 25.73 10.92
N PHE A 35 -8.12 25.68 10.10
CA PHE A 35 -8.40 24.54 9.23
C PHE A 35 -7.27 24.29 8.24
N THR A 36 -6.66 25.35 7.68
CA THR A 36 -5.53 25.22 6.76
C THR A 36 -4.33 24.57 7.44
N SER A 37 -4.03 24.93 8.69
CA SER A 37 -2.94 24.29 9.45
C SER A 37 -3.22 22.81 9.71
N GLN A 38 -4.42 22.48 10.21
CA GLN A 38 -4.80 21.10 10.49
C GLN A 38 -4.79 20.23 9.22
N LEU A 39 -5.31 20.74 8.09
CA LEU A 39 -5.28 20.03 6.81
C LEU A 39 -3.84 19.79 6.34
N LYS A 40 -2.93 20.74 6.56
CA LYS A 40 -1.51 20.60 6.25
C LYS A 40 -0.87 19.49 7.09
N GLU A 41 -1.14 19.46 8.39
CA GLU A 41 -0.65 18.41 9.29
C GLU A 41 -1.13 17.02 8.86
N LYS A 42 -2.42 16.86 8.54
CA LYS A 42 -2.96 15.58 8.05
C LYS A 42 -2.28 15.13 6.75
N ARG A 43 -2.00 16.06 5.82
CA ARG A 43 -1.28 15.75 4.59
C ARG A 43 0.17 15.32 4.83
N VAL A 44 0.86 15.94 5.78
CA VAL A 44 2.21 15.54 6.18
C VAL A 44 2.19 14.10 6.71
N LEU A 45 1.29 13.78 7.63
CA LEU A 45 1.14 12.44 8.19
C LEU A 45 0.83 11.38 7.12
N ILE A 46 -0.06 11.72 6.17
CA ILE A 46 -0.36 10.84 5.03
C ILE A 46 0.89 10.61 4.17
N ASN A 47 1.67 11.66 3.90
CA ASN A 47 2.90 11.54 3.12
C ASN A 47 3.95 10.67 3.80
N GLU A 48 4.05 10.73 5.13
CA GLU A 48 4.91 9.84 5.92
C GLU A 48 4.45 8.38 5.78
N LYS A 49 3.16 8.10 5.98
CA LYS A 49 2.60 6.75 5.80
C LYS A 49 2.80 6.20 4.38
N VAL A 50 2.70 7.04 3.35
CA VAL A 50 2.98 6.65 1.97
C VAL A 50 4.44 6.22 1.81
N LYS A 51 5.39 6.95 2.40
CA LYS A 51 6.82 6.58 2.36
C LYS A 51 7.07 5.25 3.08
N ASP A 52 6.47 5.05 4.25
CA ASP A 52 6.59 3.80 5.01
C ASP A 52 6.08 2.61 4.19
N ASN A 53 4.88 2.73 3.62
CA ASN A 53 4.27 1.67 2.82
C ASN A 53 5.08 1.37 1.55
N LYS A 54 5.62 2.40 0.89
CA LYS A 54 6.48 2.23 -0.30
C LYS A 54 7.78 1.48 0.02
N THR A 55 8.33 1.69 1.21
CA THR A 55 9.55 1.02 1.66
C THR A 55 9.32 -0.49 1.78
N ILE A 56 8.23 -0.89 2.45
CA ILE A 56 7.85 -2.30 2.60
C ILE A 56 7.49 -2.92 1.23
N GLN A 57 6.73 -2.22 0.39
CA GLN A 57 6.41 -2.69 -0.96
C GLN A 57 7.66 -2.98 -1.80
N THR A 58 8.71 -2.17 -1.65
CA THR A 58 9.99 -2.42 -2.34
C THR A 58 10.63 -3.72 -1.86
N SER A 59 10.58 -4.01 -0.55
CA SER A 59 11.06 -5.27 0.02
C SER A 59 10.23 -6.47 -0.47
N ILE A 60 8.90 -6.35 -0.44
CA ILE A 60 7.95 -7.35 -0.95
C ILE A 60 8.26 -7.67 -2.42
N ASN A 61 8.45 -6.66 -3.27
CA ASN A 61 8.72 -6.89 -4.69
C ASN A 61 10.02 -7.68 -4.92
N LYS A 62 11.06 -7.41 -4.12
CA LYS A 62 12.32 -8.19 -4.18
C LYS A 62 12.08 -9.64 -3.75
N LYS A 63 11.38 -9.84 -2.63
CA LYS A 63 11.06 -11.18 -2.10
C LYS A 63 10.14 -11.97 -3.02
N SER A 64 9.13 -11.35 -3.62
CA SER A 64 8.25 -12.00 -4.59
C SER A 64 9.01 -12.48 -5.82
N LYS A 65 9.99 -11.69 -6.29
CA LYS A 65 10.87 -12.13 -7.37
C LYS A 65 11.73 -13.32 -6.95
N GLU A 66 12.37 -13.25 -5.78
CA GLU A 66 13.16 -14.36 -5.24
C GLU A 66 12.32 -15.64 -5.07
N ALA A 67 11.12 -15.53 -4.51
CA ALA A 67 10.21 -16.65 -4.35
C ALA A 67 9.83 -17.26 -5.70
N SER A 68 9.55 -16.45 -6.72
CA SER A 68 9.26 -16.91 -8.08
C SER A 68 10.45 -17.64 -8.70
N ASP A 69 11.66 -17.11 -8.55
CA ASP A 69 12.88 -17.72 -9.08
C ASP A 69 13.15 -19.07 -8.38
N LEU A 70 13.00 -19.13 -7.05
CA LEU A 70 13.14 -20.37 -6.28
C LEU A 70 12.06 -21.41 -6.62
N TYR A 71 10.81 -20.99 -6.78
CA TYR A 71 9.72 -21.88 -7.19
C TYR A 71 10.05 -22.55 -8.51
N MET A 72 10.47 -21.76 -9.51
CA MET A 72 10.85 -22.29 -10.82
C MET A 72 12.00 -23.30 -10.72
N LEU A 73 13.02 -23.00 -9.91
CA LEU A 73 14.16 -23.91 -9.70
C LEU A 73 13.75 -25.23 -9.04
N VAL A 74 12.91 -25.18 -8.01
CA VAL A 74 12.47 -26.36 -7.26
C VAL A 74 11.55 -27.25 -8.11
N PHE A 75 10.59 -26.66 -8.83
CA PHE A 75 9.56 -27.41 -9.53
C PHE A 75 9.91 -27.77 -10.97
N SER A 76 10.92 -27.13 -11.57
CA SER A 76 11.48 -27.51 -12.86
C SER A 76 12.73 -28.40 -12.72
N GLY A 77 13.11 -28.73 -11.49
CA GLY A 77 14.25 -29.58 -11.18
C GLY A 77 14.04 -31.04 -11.56
N PRO A 78 15.12 -31.85 -11.59
CA PRO A 78 15.07 -33.27 -11.94
C PRO A 78 14.32 -34.12 -10.90
N ILE A 79 14.31 -33.68 -9.64
CA ILE A 79 13.59 -34.34 -8.55
C ILE A 79 12.38 -33.48 -8.21
N PRO A 80 11.16 -33.91 -8.56
CA PRO A 80 9.96 -33.16 -8.23
C PRO A 80 9.70 -33.19 -6.72
N PRO A 81 9.16 -32.09 -6.14
CA PRO A 81 8.69 -32.10 -4.76
C PRO A 81 7.59 -33.14 -4.53
N SER A 82 7.55 -33.68 -3.31
CA SER A 82 6.50 -34.60 -2.86
C SER A 82 5.12 -33.94 -2.87
N ASP A 83 4.05 -34.74 -2.93
CA ASP A 83 2.68 -34.21 -2.89
C ASP A 83 2.39 -33.41 -1.60
N GLU A 84 2.99 -33.80 -0.48
CA GLU A 84 2.90 -33.07 0.78
C GLU A 84 3.57 -31.69 0.69
N ASP A 85 4.76 -31.62 0.08
CA ASP A 85 5.47 -30.36 -0.14
C ASP A 85 4.70 -29.45 -1.10
N ARG A 86 4.11 -30.02 -2.18
CA ARG A 86 3.25 -29.30 -3.14
C ARG A 86 2.03 -28.70 -2.45
N LYS A 87 1.32 -29.49 -1.65
CA LYS A 87 0.16 -29.02 -0.90
C LYS A 87 0.54 -27.89 0.06
N LYS A 88 1.71 -27.96 0.68
CA LYS A 88 2.21 -26.89 1.56
C LYS A 88 2.53 -25.60 0.79
N VAL A 89 3.09 -25.71 -0.41
CA VAL A 89 3.27 -24.56 -1.32
C VAL A 89 1.92 -23.93 -1.66
N GLU A 90 0.94 -24.71 -2.09
CA GLU A 90 -0.40 -24.22 -2.44
C GLU A 90 -1.08 -23.47 -1.28
N MET A 91 -0.97 -24.01 -0.05
CA MET A 91 -1.50 -23.33 1.14
C MET A 91 -0.84 -21.96 1.38
N MET A 92 0.50 -21.87 1.24
CA MET A 92 1.22 -20.60 1.39
C MET A 92 0.87 -19.60 0.28
N GLU A 93 0.66 -20.06 -0.96
CA GLU A 93 0.22 -19.21 -2.07
C GLU A 93 -1.22 -18.71 -1.87
N MET A 94 -2.10 -19.55 -1.32
CA MET A 94 -3.47 -19.15 -0.95
C MET A 94 -3.48 -18.09 0.15
N ASP A 95 -2.61 -18.24 1.17
CA ASP A 95 -2.43 -17.23 2.22
C ASP A 95 -1.93 -15.89 1.64
N LEU A 96 -0.93 -15.94 0.76
CA LEU A 96 -0.43 -14.75 0.06
C LEU A 96 -1.51 -14.10 -0.80
N GLY A 97 -2.32 -14.89 -1.50
CA GLY A 97 -3.46 -14.42 -2.29
C GLY A 97 -4.51 -13.70 -1.44
N THR A 98 -4.85 -14.28 -0.28
CA THR A 98 -5.80 -13.69 0.68
C THR A 98 -5.29 -12.35 1.21
N ILE A 99 -3.99 -12.25 1.54
CA ILE A 99 -3.39 -10.98 1.99
C ILE A 99 -3.39 -9.94 0.86
N ALA A 100 -3.08 -10.34 -0.36
CA ALA A 100 -3.10 -9.46 -1.53
C ALA A 100 -4.52 -8.88 -1.79
N GLU A 101 -5.57 -9.69 -1.62
CA GLU A 101 -6.94 -9.21 -1.71
C GLU A 101 -7.26 -8.17 -0.63
N GLN A 102 -6.86 -8.40 0.62
CA GLN A 102 -7.06 -7.44 1.71
C GLN A 102 -6.34 -6.11 1.47
N ILE A 103 -5.14 -6.15 0.89
CA ILE A 103 -4.40 -4.94 0.47
C ILE A 103 -5.19 -4.20 -0.63
N ALA A 104 -5.63 -4.90 -1.67
CA ALA A 104 -6.38 -4.30 -2.78
C ALA A 104 -7.71 -3.67 -2.33
N LEU A 105 -8.42 -4.31 -1.39
CA LEU A 105 -9.64 -3.76 -0.79
C LEU A 105 -9.35 -2.49 0.00
N THR A 106 -8.27 -2.47 0.77
CA THR A 106 -7.83 -1.30 1.55
C THR A 106 -7.44 -0.13 0.64
N GLU A 107 -6.72 -0.40 -0.45
CA GLU A 107 -6.35 0.62 -1.45
C GLU A 107 -7.58 1.23 -2.13
N LYS A 108 -8.56 0.39 -2.51
CA LYS A 108 -9.83 0.86 -3.06
C LYS A 108 -10.58 1.75 -2.05
N ALA A 109 -10.58 1.39 -0.77
CA ALA A 109 -11.21 2.18 0.28
C ALA A 109 -10.52 3.55 0.43
N ILE A 110 -9.18 3.59 0.47
CA ILE A 110 -8.39 4.83 0.51
C ILE A 110 -8.73 5.72 -0.70
N ALA A 111 -8.71 5.16 -1.91
CA ALA A 111 -8.99 5.91 -3.13
C ALA A 111 -10.40 6.53 -3.15
N ARG A 112 -11.41 5.80 -2.66
CA ARG A 112 -12.77 6.34 -2.50
C ARG A 112 -12.79 7.48 -1.49
N ARG A 113 -12.04 7.36 -0.39
CA ARG A 113 -12.04 8.36 0.67
C ARG A 113 -11.29 9.63 0.29
N VAL A 114 -10.21 9.53 -0.47
CA VAL A 114 -9.53 10.67 -1.10
C VAL A 114 -10.49 11.45 -2.00
N LYS A 115 -11.28 10.77 -2.84
CA LYS A 115 -12.28 11.44 -3.68
C LYS A 115 -13.32 12.19 -2.86
N ALA A 116 -13.82 11.58 -1.78
CA ALA A 116 -14.79 12.21 -0.89
C ALA A 116 -14.21 13.44 -0.18
N VAL A 117 -12.98 13.36 0.36
CA VAL A 117 -12.29 14.49 0.99
C VAL A 117 -12.13 15.65 0.02
N ASN A 118 -11.72 15.37 -1.22
CA ASN A 118 -11.58 16.43 -2.24
C ASN A 118 -12.92 17.10 -2.57
N LEU A 119 -14.03 16.37 -2.52
CA LEU A 119 -15.36 16.94 -2.70
C LEU A 119 -15.74 17.83 -1.51
N SER A 120 -15.53 17.37 -0.26
CA SER A 120 -15.76 18.17 0.95
C SER A 120 -14.94 19.46 0.93
N LEU A 121 -13.67 19.41 0.54
CA LEU A 121 -12.82 20.59 0.39
C LEU A 121 -13.36 21.58 -0.65
N LYS A 122 -13.86 21.11 -1.80
CA LYS A 122 -14.48 21.97 -2.81
C LYS A 122 -15.75 22.65 -2.30
N ASN A 123 -16.50 21.96 -1.44
CA ASN A 123 -17.71 22.46 -0.82
C ASN A 123 -17.44 23.26 0.47
N GLN A 124 -16.17 23.52 0.81
CA GLN A 124 -15.74 24.20 2.04
C GLN A 124 -16.22 23.51 3.34
N ASP A 125 -16.53 22.22 3.26
CA ASP A 125 -16.88 21.39 4.41
C ASP A 125 -15.59 20.84 5.05
N TYR A 126 -14.89 21.72 5.77
CA TYR A 126 -13.56 21.43 6.31
C TYR A 126 -13.57 20.37 7.41
N ASN A 127 -14.61 20.33 8.25
CA ASN A 127 -14.77 19.30 9.28
C ASN A 127 -14.90 17.91 8.66
N GLN A 128 -15.72 17.77 7.61
CA GLN A 128 -15.86 16.51 6.90
C GLN A 128 -14.57 16.12 6.16
N ALA A 129 -13.83 17.10 5.62
CA ALA A 129 -12.54 16.86 5.01
C ALA A 129 -11.49 16.36 6.02
N LEU A 130 -11.42 16.97 7.21
CA LEU A 130 -10.52 16.55 8.30
C LEU A 130 -10.85 15.14 8.79
N SER A 131 -12.12 14.86 9.09
CA SER A 131 -12.57 13.51 9.47
C SER A 131 -12.27 12.49 8.36
N GLY A 132 -12.43 12.87 7.09
CA GLY A 132 -12.08 12.01 5.97
C GLY A 132 -10.57 11.73 5.88
N TYR A 133 -9.71 12.69 6.22
CA TYR A 133 -8.27 12.47 6.32
C TYR A 133 -7.89 11.53 7.48
N ASP A 134 -8.53 11.64 8.63
CA ASP A 134 -8.31 10.71 9.75
C ASP A 134 -8.61 9.26 9.34
N ILE A 135 -9.74 9.05 8.67
CA ILE A 135 -10.09 7.73 8.12
C ILE A 135 -9.03 7.24 7.11
N ILE A 136 -8.47 8.12 6.29
CA ILE A 136 -7.40 7.75 5.35
C ILE A 136 -6.14 7.29 6.11
N VAL A 137 -5.76 8.02 7.16
CA VAL A 137 -4.59 7.66 7.99
C VAL A 137 -4.78 6.28 8.63
N ASP A 138 -5.96 6.01 9.18
CA ASP A 138 -6.28 4.70 9.76
C ASP A 138 -6.24 3.57 8.72
N LEU A 139 -6.80 3.81 7.53
CA LEU A 139 -6.75 2.84 6.43
C LEU A 139 -5.31 2.60 5.96
N MET A 140 -4.46 3.63 5.92
CA MET A 140 -3.04 3.47 5.60
C MET A 140 -2.29 2.69 6.68
N GLY A 141 -2.68 2.82 7.96
CA GLY A 141 -2.19 1.96 9.04
C GLY A 141 -2.58 0.50 8.85
N LYS A 142 -3.82 0.22 8.43
CA LYS A 142 -4.26 -1.14 8.08
C LYS A 142 -3.51 -1.69 6.86
N GLN A 143 -3.30 -0.87 5.83
CA GLN A 143 -2.50 -1.24 4.66
C GLN A 143 -1.07 -1.61 5.08
N HIS A 144 -0.45 -0.83 5.95
CA HIS A 144 0.88 -1.11 6.49
C HIS A 144 0.96 -2.47 7.19
N SER A 145 -0.03 -2.77 8.05
CA SER A 145 -0.11 -4.06 8.75
C SER A 145 -0.22 -5.23 7.77
N ASN A 146 -1.09 -5.12 6.75
CA ASN A 146 -1.24 -6.15 5.74
C ASN A 146 0.04 -6.35 4.91
N LEU A 147 0.74 -5.26 4.57
CA LEU A 147 2.03 -5.32 3.88
C LEU A 147 3.09 -6.05 4.72
N LYS A 148 3.20 -5.75 6.02
CA LYS A 148 4.11 -6.50 6.92
C LYS A 148 3.78 -7.99 6.96
N LYS A 149 2.49 -8.32 7.09
CA LYS A 149 2.04 -9.72 7.07
C LYS A 149 2.41 -10.42 5.76
N GLN A 150 2.29 -9.73 4.62
CA GLN A 150 2.71 -10.25 3.32
C GLN A 150 4.23 -10.50 3.28
N GLU A 151 5.04 -9.55 3.75
CA GLU A 151 6.50 -9.67 3.80
C GLU A 151 6.97 -10.85 4.67
N GLU A 152 6.36 -11.01 5.85
CA GLU A 152 6.62 -12.14 6.75
C GLU A 152 6.24 -13.48 6.11
N THR A 153 5.08 -13.53 5.45
CA THR A 153 4.59 -14.74 4.77
C THR A 153 5.49 -15.10 3.59
N LEU A 154 5.93 -14.12 2.79
CA LEU A 154 6.92 -14.32 1.74
C LEU A 154 8.24 -14.85 2.29
N THR A 155 8.70 -14.35 3.42
CA THR A 155 9.94 -14.82 4.05
C THR A 155 9.82 -16.30 4.46
N LYS A 156 8.68 -16.69 5.06
CA LYS A 156 8.39 -18.10 5.38
C LYS A 156 8.34 -18.96 4.12
N TYR A 157 7.72 -18.46 3.06
CA TYR A 157 7.60 -19.17 1.79
C TYR A 157 8.96 -19.38 1.12
N ILE A 158 9.80 -18.35 1.05
CA ILE A 158 11.17 -18.41 0.54
C ILE A 158 11.99 -19.45 1.32
N ASN A 159 11.97 -19.39 2.66
CA ASN A 159 12.71 -20.34 3.49
C ASN A 159 12.26 -21.79 3.24
N PHE A 160 10.95 -21.99 3.04
CA PHE A 160 10.43 -23.30 2.71
C PHE A 160 10.92 -23.77 1.32
N LEU A 161 10.82 -22.94 0.28
CA LEU A 161 11.33 -23.28 -1.06
C LEU A 161 12.84 -23.56 -1.05
N GLN A 162 13.63 -22.80 -0.29
CA GLN A 162 15.06 -23.06 -0.10
C GLN A 162 15.29 -24.43 0.56
N SER A 163 14.48 -24.83 1.55
CA SER A 163 14.60 -26.15 2.18
C SER A 163 14.34 -27.31 1.20
N LEU A 164 13.52 -27.10 0.18
CA LEU A 164 13.21 -28.12 -0.83
C LEU A 164 14.35 -28.31 -1.84
N ARG A 165 15.14 -27.26 -2.09
CA ARG A 165 16.30 -27.32 -3.00
C ARG A 165 17.41 -28.25 -2.49
N HIS A 166 17.51 -28.45 -1.18
CA HIS A 166 18.54 -29.26 -0.54
C HIS A 166 18.10 -30.71 -0.26
N LYS A 167 16.90 -31.10 -0.69
CA LYS A 167 16.42 -32.49 -0.70
C LYS A 167 16.73 -33.14 -2.05
#